data_AF-A0A846M7C5-F1
#
_entry.id   AF-A0A846M7C5-F1
#
_cell.length_a   1.000
_cell.length_b   1.000
_cell.length_c   1.000
_cell.angle_alpha   90.00
_cell.angle_beta   90.00
_cell.angle_gamma   90.00
#
_symmetry.space_group_name_H-M   'P 1'
#
loop_
_entity.id
_entity.type
_entity.pdbx_description
1 polymer ?
#
loop_
_entity_poly.entity_id
_entity_poly.type
_entity_poly.pdbx_seq_one_letter_code
_entity_poly.pdbx_strand_id
1 'polypeptide(L)'
;MIRMRWLVTGLCVAGAATSLWSLNWFAGKLYSSAEAGGLAYAPDDAPARIDMAQVQRDWPASLGAPGEASRVIAWRHQMQGKSPMPSAGSAAGAVAPVMDLGTLLATANLDTGRAKMQLCVSCHDLTPGGPNRIGPNLWDVVGRGVGTHAGFAYSPAMKGHGGIWGYRDLFEFLASPARNVPGTKMSFAGLRRPEDRAALIRYLATLGDGAPPLPPPTQSGEGTP
;
A
#
# COMPACT_ATOMS: atom_id res chain seq x y z
N MET A 1 25.28 19.47 58.21
CA MET A 1 25.03 19.60 56.75
C MET A 1 25.39 18.35 55.95
N ILE A 2 26.49 17.65 56.22
CA ILE A 2 26.91 16.46 55.46
C ILE A 2 25.94 15.26 55.61
N ARG A 3 25.44 14.99 56.82
CA ARG A 3 24.49 13.88 57.10
C ARG A 3 23.16 13.98 56.34
N MET A 4 22.66 15.20 56.11
CA MET A 4 21.43 15.44 55.35
C MET A 4 21.60 15.12 53.85
N ARG A 5 22.79 15.38 53.30
CA ARG A 5 23.10 15.14 51.89
C ARG A 5 23.19 13.65 51.56
N TRP A 6 23.70 12.83 52.48
CA TRP A 6 23.71 11.37 52.33
C TRP A 6 22.32 10.73 52.39
N LEU A 7 21.42 11.28 53.22
CA LEU A 7 20.03 10.81 53.32
C LEU A 7 19.24 11.11 52.04
N VAL A 8 19.38 12.31 51.47
CA VAL A 8 18.68 12.69 50.23
C VAL A 8 19.18 11.86 49.03
N THR A 9 20.50 11.69 48.88
CA THR A 9 21.05 10.88 47.79
C THR A 9 20.65 9.40 47.92
N GLY A 10 20.66 8.84 49.14
CA GLY A 10 20.20 7.47 49.38
C GLY A 10 18.73 7.26 49.01
N LEU A 11 17.87 8.24 49.31
CA LEU A 11 16.44 8.18 48.95
C LEU A 11 16.21 8.24 47.43
N CYS A 12 16.98 9.05 46.70
CA CYS A 12 16.90 9.12 45.23
C CYS A 12 17.33 7.81 44.56
N VAL A 13 18.41 7.17 45.03
CA VAL A 13 18.90 5.90 44.47
C VAL A 13 17.91 4.76 44.74
N ALA A 14 17.35 4.70 45.94
CA ALA A 14 16.32 3.73 46.29
C ALA A 14 15.05 3.90 45.43
N GLY A 15 14.61 5.14 45.19
CA GLY A 15 13.44 5.44 44.34
C GLY A 15 13.63 5.09 42.87
N ALA A 16 14.84 5.26 42.33
CA ALA A 16 15.15 4.85 40.96
C ALA A 16 15.15 3.32 40.82
N ALA A 17 15.72 2.60 41.80
CA ALA A 17 15.76 1.15 41.80
C ALA A 17 14.35 0.52 41.88
N THR A 18 13.47 1.06 42.73
CA THR A 18 12.09 0.58 42.81
C THR A 18 11.31 0.85 41.53
N SER A 19 11.49 2.03 40.93
CA SER A 19 10.84 2.39 39.67
C SER A 19 11.26 1.45 38.52
N LEU A 20 12.56 1.16 38.39
CA LEU A 20 13.06 0.22 37.38
C LEU A 20 12.57 -1.21 37.63
N TRP A 21 12.53 -1.65 38.89
CA TRP A 21 12.04 -2.97 39.23
C TRP A 21 10.54 -3.12 38.94
N SER A 22 9.73 -2.12 39.31
CA SER A 22 8.30 -2.06 39.01
C SER A 22 8.03 -2.03 37.51
N LEU A 23 8.76 -1.21 36.74
CA LEU A 23 8.62 -1.15 35.28
C LEU A 23 9.00 -2.48 34.63
N ASN A 24 10.08 -3.14 35.07
CA ASN A 24 10.49 -4.44 34.54
C ASN A 24 9.49 -5.54 34.88
N TRP A 25 8.95 -5.56 36.10
CA TRP A 25 7.92 -6.51 36.51
C TRP A 25 6.61 -6.31 35.73
N PHE A 26 6.16 -5.05 35.56
CA PHE A 26 4.99 -4.73 34.74
C PHE A 26 5.22 -5.03 33.26
N ALA A 27 6.42 -4.77 32.73
CA ALA A 27 6.77 -5.13 31.37
C ALA A 27 6.68 -6.65 31.15
N GLY A 28 7.15 -7.48 32.07
CA GLY A 28 7.01 -8.95 31.99
C GLY A 28 5.57 -9.45 32.14
N LYS A 29 4.67 -8.67 32.75
CA LYS A 29 3.23 -8.97 32.82
C LYS A 29 2.46 -8.53 31.58
N LEU A 30 2.83 -7.40 30.99
CA LEU A 30 2.16 -6.83 29.81
C LEU A 30 2.69 -7.40 28.50
N TYR A 31 3.98 -7.70 28.45
CA TYR A 31 4.64 -8.34 27.33
C TYR A 31 4.98 -9.77 27.73
N SER A 32 4.16 -10.73 27.29
CA SER A 32 4.59 -12.12 27.27
C SER A 32 5.76 -12.22 26.29
N SER A 33 6.93 -12.60 26.78
CA SER A 33 8.08 -12.97 25.94
C SER A 33 7.82 -14.32 25.28
N ALA A 34 6.65 -14.52 24.67
CA ALA A 34 6.46 -15.61 23.74
C ALA A 34 7.42 -15.32 22.59
N GLU A 35 8.58 -15.98 22.64
CA GLU A 35 9.65 -15.75 21.72
C GLU A 35 9.16 -15.79 20.27
N ALA A 36 9.60 -14.79 19.52
CA ALA A 36 9.71 -14.81 18.08
C ALA A 36 10.53 -16.05 17.65
N GLY A 37 9.84 -17.18 17.49
CA GLY A 37 10.48 -18.45 17.15
C GLY A 37 9.52 -19.61 16.87
N GLY A 38 8.30 -19.59 17.39
CA GLY A 38 7.26 -20.55 17.02
C GLY A 38 6.46 -20.04 15.84
N LEU A 39 6.47 -20.75 14.71
CA LEU A 39 5.48 -20.53 13.67
C LEU A 39 4.09 -20.82 14.28
N ALA A 40 3.11 -19.97 14.03
CA ALA A 40 1.71 -20.23 14.40
C ALA A 40 1.14 -21.51 13.75
N TYR A 41 1.90 -22.13 12.85
CA TYR A 41 1.62 -23.39 12.18
C TYR A 41 2.93 -24.16 11.99
N ALA A 42 3.07 -25.29 12.68
CA ALA A 42 4.19 -26.22 12.56
C ALA A 42 3.60 -27.64 12.41
N PRO A 43 3.42 -28.14 11.18
CA PRO A 43 2.94 -29.51 10.98
C PRO A 43 4.03 -30.49 11.43
N ASP A 44 3.63 -31.69 11.88
CA ASP A 44 4.53 -32.70 12.46
C ASP A 44 5.63 -33.18 11.48
N ASP A 45 5.48 -32.89 10.19
CA ASP A 45 6.41 -33.21 9.10
C ASP A 45 7.22 -32.00 8.60
N ALA A 46 7.20 -30.86 9.31
CA ALA A 46 7.92 -29.67 8.90
C ALA A 46 9.43 -29.98 8.78
N PRO A 47 10.05 -29.73 7.61
CA PRO A 47 11.48 -29.96 7.43
C PRO A 47 12.28 -29.06 8.37
N ALA A 48 13.45 -29.53 8.78
CA ALA A 48 14.38 -28.75 9.59
C ALA A 48 14.62 -27.37 8.95
N ARG A 49 14.74 -26.34 9.80
CA ARG A 49 14.90 -24.94 9.40
C ARG A 49 15.98 -24.83 8.31
N ILE A 50 15.58 -24.40 7.13
CA ILE A 50 16.50 -24.15 6.01
C ILE A 50 17.36 -22.94 6.34
N ASP A 51 18.69 -23.10 6.30
CA ASP A 51 19.63 -21.98 6.41
C ASP A 51 19.60 -21.16 5.11
N MET A 52 18.77 -20.12 5.12
CA MET A 52 18.63 -19.23 3.96
C MET A 52 19.92 -18.49 3.62
N ALA A 53 20.81 -18.26 4.60
CA ALA A 53 22.08 -17.59 4.36
C ALA A 53 23.05 -18.52 3.61
N GLN A 54 23.03 -19.82 3.92
CA GLN A 54 23.77 -20.82 3.16
C GLN A 54 23.23 -20.95 1.73
N VAL A 55 21.91 -21.02 1.55
CA VAL A 55 21.26 -21.05 0.22
C VAL A 55 21.64 -19.84 -0.63
N GLN A 56 21.70 -18.65 -0.03
CA GLN A 56 22.11 -17.42 -0.73
C GLN A 56 23.59 -17.46 -1.15
N ARG A 57 24.48 -18.02 -0.32
CA ARG A 57 25.92 -18.13 -0.61
C ARG A 57 26.23 -19.16 -1.69
N ASP A 58 25.47 -20.26 -1.71
CA ASP A 58 25.69 -21.37 -2.63
C ASP A 58 24.98 -21.17 -3.97
N TRP A 59 24.28 -20.04 -4.16
CA TRP A 59 23.63 -19.66 -5.40
C TRP A 59 24.60 -18.93 -6.35
N PRO A 60 24.77 -19.35 -7.63
CA PRO A 60 24.10 -20.44 -8.37
C PRO A 60 24.92 -21.74 -8.46
N ALA A 61 26.00 -21.88 -7.68
CA ALA A 61 26.89 -23.04 -7.72
C ALA A 61 26.15 -24.38 -7.46
N SER A 62 25.04 -24.34 -6.72
CA SER A 62 24.14 -25.46 -6.45
C SER A 62 23.27 -25.93 -7.63
N LEU A 63 23.42 -25.35 -8.83
CA LEU A 63 22.73 -25.81 -10.05
C LEU A 63 23.61 -26.68 -10.97
N GLY A 64 24.80 -27.07 -10.50
CA GLY A 64 25.85 -27.68 -11.30
C GLY A 64 25.79 -29.20 -11.47
N ALA A 65 24.92 -29.94 -10.78
CA ALA A 65 24.86 -31.39 -10.97
C ALA A 65 24.08 -31.76 -12.24
N PRO A 66 24.51 -32.77 -13.01
CA PRO A 66 23.81 -33.18 -14.23
C PRO A 66 22.33 -33.50 -13.97
N GLY A 67 21.43 -32.74 -14.60
CA GLY A 67 19.97 -32.93 -14.50
C GLY A 67 19.25 -31.99 -13.52
N GLU A 68 19.94 -31.23 -12.68
CA GLU A 68 19.29 -30.30 -11.74
C GLU A 68 18.66 -29.09 -12.42
N ALA A 69 19.31 -28.54 -13.44
CA ALA A 69 18.72 -27.48 -14.27
C ALA A 69 17.40 -27.96 -14.93
N SER A 70 17.37 -29.21 -15.41
CA SER A 70 16.17 -29.82 -15.98
C SER A 70 15.09 -30.05 -14.93
N ARG A 71 15.45 -30.40 -13.68
CA ARG A 71 14.50 -30.51 -12.55
C ARG A 71 13.94 -29.16 -12.15
N VAL A 72 14.72 -28.09 -12.16
CA VAL A 72 14.25 -26.73 -11.86
C VAL A 72 13.36 -26.19 -12.99
N ILE A 73 13.68 -26.47 -14.25
CA ILE A 73 12.84 -26.13 -15.41
C ILE A 73 11.53 -26.93 -15.35
N ALA A 74 11.59 -28.24 -15.09
CA ALA A 74 10.41 -29.10 -14.94
C ALA A 74 9.53 -28.66 -13.76
N TRP A 75 10.14 -28.32 -12.62
CA TRP A 75 9.44 -27.77 -11.46
C TRP A 75 8.78 -26.43 -11.78
N ARG A 76 9.47 -25.53 -12.49
CA ARG A 76 8.88 -24.24 -12.93
C ARG A 76 7.67 -24.45 -13.85
N HIS A 77 7.75 -25.39 -14.79
CA HIS A 77 6.61 -25.75 -15.65
C HIS A 77 5.48 -26.42 -14.86
N GLN A 78 5.80 -27.22 -13.83
CA GLN A 78 4.80 -27.85 -12.96
C GLN A 78 4.13 -26.86 -11.99
N MET A 79 4.84 -25.80 -11.60
CA MET A 79 4.33 -24.71 -10.75
C MET A 79 3.50 -23.68 -11.54
N GLN A 80 3.69 -23.58 -12.86
CA GLN A 80 2.82 -22.82 -13.76
C GLN A 80 1.46 -23.53 -13.87
N GLY A 81 0.57 -23.27 -12.92
CA GLY A 81 -0.78 -23.84 -12.84
C GLY A 81 -1.14 -24.48 -11.50
N LYS A 82 -0.15 -24.64 -10.60
CA LYS A 82 -0.33 -25.16 -9.23
C LYS A 82 0.38 -24.25 -8.25
N SER A 83 -0.10 -23.03 -8.03
CA SER A 83 0.35 -22.22 -6.89
C SER A 83 -0.46 -22.61 -5.65
N PRO A 84 0.17 -23.18 -4.60
CA PRO A 84 -0.47 -23.40 -3.31
C PRO A 84 -0.18 -22.17 -2.44
N MET A 85 -0.54 -20.98 -2.91
CA MET A 85 -0.86 -19.95 -1.93
C MET A 85 -2.13 -20.47 -1.24
N PRO A 86 -2.21 -20.52 0.10
CA PRO A 86 -3.51 -20.66 0.72
C PRO A 86 -4.34 -19.51 0.15
N SER A 87 -5.33 -19.84 -0.68
CA SER A 87 -6.49 -19.00 -0.84
C SER A 87 -6.97 -18.80 0.58
N ALA A 88 -6.68 -17.62 1.15
CA ALA A 88 -7.30 -17.20 2.40
C ALA A 88 -8.77 -17.50 2.19
N GLY A 89 -9.29 -18.44 2.98
CA GLY A 89 -10.53 -19.14 2.69
C GLY A 89 -11.52 -18.13 2.15
N SER A 90 -11.97 -18.38 0.92
CA SER A 90 -13.17 -17.73 0.44
C SER A 90 -14.28 -18.25 1.37
N ALA A 91 -14.45 -17.59 2.52
CA ALA A 91 -15.77 -17.17 2.86
C ALA A 91 -16.30 -16.60 1.54
N ALA A 92 -17.34 -17.23 1.00
CA ALA A 92 -18.21 -16.54 0.08
C ALA A 92 -18.80 -15.36 0.86
N GLY A 93 -17.97 -14.36 1.13
CA GLY A 93 -18.41 -13.00 1.33
C GLY A 93 -19.17 -12.73 0.05
N ALA A 94 -20.47 -12.52 0.20
CA ALA A 94 -21.37 -12.14 -0.87
C ALA A 94 -20.56 -11.32 -1.87
N VAL A 95 -20.51 -11.78 -3.13
CA VAL A 95 -19.91 -11.00 -4.21
C VAL A 95 -20.66 -9.69 -4.17
N ALA A 96 -20.07 -8.69 -3.52
CA ALA A 96 -20.63 -7.37 -3.48
C ALA A 96 -20.77 -6.99 -4.95
N PRO A 97 -21.95 -6.49 -5.36
CA PRO A 97 -22.16 -6.15 -6.76
C PRO A 97 -20.97 -5.33 -7.23
N VAL A 98 -20.33 -5.75 -8.33
CA VAL A 98 -19.27 -4.97 -8.96
C VAL A 98 -19.97 -3.72 -9.49
N MET A 99 -20.08 -2.71 -8.63
CA MET A 99 -20.74 -1.45 -8.96
C MET A 99 -19.97 -0.83 -10.12
N ASP A 100 -20.69 -0.43 -11.16
CA ASP A 100 -20.08 0.30 -12.26
C ASP A 100 -19.52 1.64 -11.76
N LEU A 101 -18.56 2.19 -12.51
CA LEU A 101 -17.90 3.43 -12.12
C LEU A 101 -18.89 4.61 -11.99
N GLY A 102 -19.93 4.66 -12.83
CA GLY A 102 -20.97 5.68 -12.75
C GLY A 102 -21.71 5.63 -11.42
N THR A 103 -22.15 4.44 -10.99
CA THR A 103 -22.77 4.25 -9.67
C THR A 103 -21.80 4.55 -8.54
N LEU A 104 -20.56 4.04 -8.58
CA LEU A 104 -19.55 4.27 -7.55
C LEU A 104 -19.28 5.76 -7.35
N LEU A 105 -19.17 6.52 -8.44
CA LEU A 105 -19.03 7.96 -8.39
C LEU A 105 -20.31 8.58 -7.83
N ALA A 106 -21.49 8.27 -8.39
CA ALA A 106 -22.80 8.77 -7.97
C ALA A 106 -23.00 8.74 -6.45
N THR A 107 -22.63 7.62 -5.83
CA THR A 107 -22.82 7.38 -4.40
C THR A 107 -21.60 7.70 -3.54
N ALA A 108 -20.50 8.21 -4.11
CA ALA A 108 -19.26 8.40 -3.36
C ALA A 108 -19.37 9.53 -2.31
N ASN A 109 -18.83 9.27 -1.13
CA ASN A 109 -18.82 10.22 -0.02
C ASN A 109 -17.60 11.16 -0.10
N LEU A 110 -17.84 12.47 -0.11
CA LEU A 110 -16.78 13.48 -0.24
C LEU A 110 -15.84 13.57 0.97
N ASP A 111 -16.34 13.32 2.19
CA ASP A 111 -15.49 13.33 3.39
C ASP A 111 -14.52 12.16 3.40
N THR A 112 -14.96 11.00 2.90
CA THR A 112 -14.10 9.85 2.66
C THR A 112 -13.02 10.21 1.64
N GLY A 113 -13.40 10.88 0.54
CA GLY A 113 -12.45 11.36 -0.46
C GLY A 113 -11.42 12.33 0.13
N ARG A 114 -11.88 13.31 0.92
CA ARG A 114 -11.03 14.26 1.65
C ARG A 114 -10.08 13.56 2.63
N ALA A 115 -10.54 12.49 3.29
CA ALA A 115 -9.69 11.69 4.18
C ALA A 115 -8.61 10.94 3.39
N LYS A 116 -8.95 10.35 2.22
CA LYS A 116 -7.96 9.69 1.35
C LYS A 116 -6.98 10.67 0.72
N MET A 117 -7.39 11.91 0.49
CA MET A 117 -6.53 12.98 -0.03
C MET A 117 -5.30 13.22 0.87
N GLN A 118 -5.40 12.96 2.17
CA GLN A 118 -4.28 13.09 3.12
C GLN A 118 -3.08 12.21 2.75
N LEU A 119 -3.29 11.13 1.99
CA LEU A 119 -2.21 10.29 1.48
C LEU A 119 -1.36 10.99 0.40
N CYS A 120 -1.86 12.05 -0.23
CA CYS A 120 -1.20 12.68 -1.36
C CYS A 120 -0.69 14.10 -1.06
N VAL A 121 -1.18 14.77 -0.01
CA VAL A 121 -0.77 16.16 0.34
C VAL A 121 0.70 16.31 0.74
N SER A 122 1.37 15.20 1.09
CA SER A 122 2.82 15.19 1.29
C SER A 122 3.59 15.47 -0.01
N CYS A 123 3.03 15.06 -1.15
CA CYS A 123 3.67 15.18 -2.45
C CYS A 123 3.00 16.20 -3.36
N HIS A 124 1.75 16.59 -3.10
CA HIS A 124 0.97 17.42 -4.00
C HIS A 124 0.38 18.63 -3.27
N ASP A 125 0.32 19.75 -3.99
CA ASP A 125 -0.48 20.91 -3.59
C ASP A 125 -1.88 20.83 -4.22
N LEU A 126 -2.86 21.48 -3.57
CA LEU A 126 -4.27 21.45 -3.95
C LEU A 126 -4.85 22.85 -4.12
N THR A 127 -4.05 23.91 -4.00
CA THR A 127 -4.54 25.29 -4.05
C THR A 127 -4.49 25.82 -5.49
N PRO A 128 -5.43 26.70 -5.89
CA PRO A 128 -5.40 27.32 -7.22
C PRO A 128 -4.07 28.06 -7.43
N GLY A 129 -3.32 27.67 -8.47
CA GLY A 129 -2.01 28.26 -8.77
C GLY A 129 -0.91 27.96 -7.74
N GLY A 130 -1.15 27.05 -6.79
CA GLY A 130 -0.16 26.64 -5.79
C GLY A 130 1.07 25.95 -6.38
N PRO A 131 2.14 25.79 -5.60
CA PRO A 131 3.42 25.31 -6.10
C PRO A 131 3.39 23.82 -6.50
N ASN A 132 4.27 23.47 -7.44
CA ASN A 132 4.68 22.08 -7.63
C ASN A 132 5.57 21.63 -6.46
N ARG A 133 5.40 20.39 -6.00
CA ARG A 133 6.18 19.78 -4.92
C ARG A 133 6.94 18.56 -5.47
N ILE A 134 6.95 17.45 -4.72
CA ILE A 134 7.44 16.14 -5.21
C ILE A 134 6.61 15.72 -6.44
N GLY A 135 5.30 15.98 -6.42
CA GLY A 135 4.37 15.84 -7.52
C GLY A 135 3.82 17.20 -8.00
N PRO A 136 3.12 17.22 -9.16
CA PRO A 136 2.48 18.43 -9.69
C PRO A 136 1.30 18.88 -8.81
N ASN A 137 0.90 20.15 -8.88
CA ASN A 137 -0.35 20.57 -8.25
C ASN A 137 -1.57 19.82 -8.85
N LEU A 138 -2.56 19.48 -8.01
CA LEU A 138 -3.73 18.70 -8.39
C LEU A 138 -5.01 19.53 -8.56
N TRP A 139 -4.95 20.85 -8.38
CA TRP A 139 -6.03 21.76 -8.77
C TRP A 139 -6.37 21.58 -10.25
N ASP A 140 -7.65 21.44 -10.60
CA ASP A 140 -8.12 21.13 -11.96
C ASP A 140 -7.43 19.89 -12.58
N VAL A 141 -7.17 18.84 -11.80
CA VAL A 141 -6.58 17.61 -12.36
C VAL A 141 -7.60 16.78 -13.14
N VAL A 142 -8.86 16.74 -12.69
CA VAL A 142 -9.91 15.96 -13.36
C VAL A 142 -10.29 16.67 -14.66
N GLY A 143 -10.19 15.97 -15.80
CA GLY A 143 -10.40 16.54 -17.13
C GLY A 143 -9.16 17.19 -17.76
N ARG A 144 -8.03 17.28 -17.04
CA ARG A 144 -6.78 17.82 -17.58
C ARG A 144 -5.99 16.77 -18.36
N GLY A 145 -5.22 17.22 -19.36
CA GLY A 145 -4.27 16.36 -20.07
C GLY A 145 -3.29 15.65 -19.13
N VAL A 146 -2.98 14.39 -19.44
CA VAL A 146 -2.01 13.60 -18.66
C VAL A 146 -0.62 14.19 -18.85
N GLY A 147 0.09 14.45 -17.75
CA GLY A 147 1.48 14.92 -17.82
C GLY A 147 1.65 16.36 -18.31
N THR A 148 0.60 17.20 -18.27
CA THR A 148 0.62 18.54 -18.90
C THR A 148 0.69 19.71 -17.93
N HIS A 149 0.75 19.49 -16.60
CA HIS A 149 0.85 20.64 -15.69
C HIS A 149 2.15 21.41 -15.94
N ALA A 150 1.99 22.70 -16.27
CA ALA A 150 3.07 23.63 -16.47
C ALA A 150 4.08 23.63 -15.31
N GLY A 151 5.37 23.70 -15.65
CA GLY A 151 6.45 23.81 -14.67
C GLY A 151 6.78 22.54 -13.88
N PHE A 152 6.13 21.39 -14.14
CA PHE A 152 6.49 20.13 -13.47
C PHE A 152 7.32 19.19 -14.36
N ALA A 153 8.37 18.61 -13.79
CA ALA A 153 9.28 17.70 -14.48
C ALA A 153 8.82 16.23 -14.43
N TYR A 154 7.81 15.90 -15.23
CA TYR A 154 7.27 14.54 -15.36
C TYR A 154 8.31 13.48 -15.79
N SER A 155 8.04 12.21 -15.47
CA SER A 155 8.81 11.10 -16.02
C SER A 155 8.58 10.97 -17.54
N PRO A 156 9.54 10.40 -18.30
CA PRO A 156 9.33 10.12 -19.72
C PRO A 156 8.07 9.28 -19.97
N ALA A 157 7.82 8.27 -19.12
CA ALA A 157 6.63 7.43 -19.21
C ALA A 157 5.33 8.24 -19.06
N MET A 158 5.25 9.14 -18.08
CA MET A 158 4.04 9.96 -17.88
C MET A 158 3.83 10.98 -19.01
N LYS A 159 4.91 11.57 -19.55
CA LYS A 159 4.81 12.47 -20.72
C LYS A 159 4.34 11.73 -21.98
N GLY A 160 4.79 10.49 -22.16
CA GLY A 160 4.43 9.65 -23.30
C GLY A 160 3.07 8.96 -23.20
N HIS A 161 2.45 8.95 -22.02
CA HIS A 161 1.15 8.28 -21.81
C HIS A 161 0.04 8.89 -22.67
N GLY A 162 0.02 10.23 -22.79
CA GLY A 162 -1.03 10.95 -23.49
C GLY A 162 -2.41 10.81 -22.85
N GLY A 163 -3.43 11.36 -23.50
CA GLY A 163 -4.82 11.32 -23.04
C GLY A 163 -5.18 12.38 -22.00
N ILE A 164 -6.31 12.17 -21.34
CA ILE A 164 -6.93 13.09 -20.38
C ILE A 164 -7.16 12.33 -19.08
N TRP A 165 -6.99 13.00 -17.94
CA TRP A 165 -7.38 12.48 -16.62
C TRP A 165 -8.91 12.47 -16.46
N GLY A 166 -9.56 11.61 -17.22
CA GLY A 166 -10.97 11.28 -17.05
C GLY A 166 -11.20 10.44 -15.80
N TYR A 167 -12.48 10.26 -15.45
CA TYR A 167 -12.88 9.48 -14.27
C TYR A 167 -12.34 8.04 -14.31
N ARG A 168 -12.42 7.37 -15.46
CA ARG A 168 -11.94 5.99 -15.63
C ARG A 168 -10.42 5.91 -15.56
N ASP A 169 -9.72 6.80 -16.26
CA ASP A 169 -8.25 6.81 -16.31
C ASP A 169 -7.66 7.08 -14.92
N LEU A 170 -8.23 8.03 -14.17
CA LEU A 170 -7.85 8.27 -12.77
C LEU A 170 -8.17 7.05 -11.89
N PHE A 171 -9.31 6.39 -12.10
CA PHE A 171 -9.71 5.23 -11.31
C PHE A 171 -8.76 4.05 -11.49
N GLU A 172 -8.30 3.80 -12.71
CA GLU A 172 -7.32 2.76 -13.01
C GLU A 172 -5.92 3.14 -12.51
N PHE A 173 -5.49 4.39 -12.77
CA PHE A 173 -4.19 4.88 -12.33
C PHE A 173 -4.04 4.83 -10.81
N LEU A 174 -5.06 5.28 -10.06
CA LEU A 174 -5.04 5.27 -8.60
C LEU A 174 -5.12 3.86 -7.99
N ALA A 175 -5.50 2.83 -8.75
CA ALA A 175 -5.48 1.46 -8.26
C ALA A 175 -4.04 0.93 -8.12
N SER A 176 -3.17 1.25 -9.08
CA SER A 176 -1.73 0.97 -9.01
C SER A 176 -0.95 1.79 -10.04
N PRO A 177 -0.40 2.95 -9.67
CA PRO A 177 0.26 3.86 -10.60
C PRO A 177 1.41 3.24 -11.38
N ALA A 178 2.26 2.47 -10.70
CA ALA A 178 3.42 1.84 -11.33
C ALA A 178 3.04 0.72 -12.31
N ARG A 179 1.86 0.10 -12.13
CA ARG A 179 1.34 -0.90 -13.07
C ARG A 179 0.63 -0.25 -14.25
N ASN A 180 -0.13 0.81 -13.98
CA ASN A 180 -0.89 1.52 -15.02
C ASN A 180 0.04 2.34 -15.93
N VAL A 181 1.02 3.04 -15.35
CA VAL A 181 2.07 3.78 -16.10
C VAL A 181 3.46 3.28 -15.67
N PRO A 182 3.96 2.18 -16.24
CA PRO A 182 5.30 1.67 -15.95
C PRO A 182 6.39 2.73 -16.17
N GLY A 183 7.23 2.95 -15.16
CA GLY A 183 8.25 4.01 -15.19
C GLY A 183 7.74 5.40 -14.78
N THR A 184 6.52 5.50 -14.23
CA THR A 184 6.10 6.70 -13.50
C THR A 184 7.01 6.96 -12.30
N LYS A 185 7.32 8.23 -12.03
CA LYS A 185 8.05 8.65 -10.82
C LYS A 185 7.17 8.66 -9.56
N MET A 186 5.87 8.45 -9.69
CA MET A 186 4.95 8.47 -8.56
C MET A 186 5.04 7.15 -7.76
N SER A 187 5.78 7.17 -6.66
CA SER A 187 5.96 6.04 -5.74
C SER A 187 4.79 5.87 -4.78
N PHE A 188 3.59 5.68 -5.33
CA PHE A 188 2.38 5.42 -4.55
C PHE A 188 1.92 3.97 -4.77
N ALA A 189 1.60 3.27 -3.68
CA ALA A 189 1.18 1.86 -3.73
C ALA A 189 -0.17 1.66 -4.45
N GLY A 190 -1.02 2.68 -4.43
CA GLY A 190 -2.39 2.63 -4.94
C GLY A 190 -3.44 2.41 -3.86
N LEU A 191 -4.69 2.71 -4.21
CA LEU A 191 -5.87 2.47 -3.39
C LEU A 191 -6.58 1.22 -3.90
N ARG A 192 -6.58 0.13 -3.11
CA ARG A 192 -7.13 -1.18 -3.55
C ARG A 192 -8.65 -1.18 -3.64
N ARG A 193 -9.32 -0.47 -2.74
CA ARG A 193 -10.79 -0.44 -2.65
C ARG A 193 -11.38 0.47 -3.74
N PRO A 194 -12.29 -0.04 -4.59
CA PRO A 194 -13.02 0.77 -5.58
C PRO A 194 -13.69 2.01 -4.99
N GLU A 195 -14.32 1.88 -3.81
CA GLU A 195 -15.08 2.96 -3.19
C GLU A 195 -14.16 4.10 -2.73
N ASP A 196 -12.96 3.76 -2.21
CA ASP A 196 -11.95 4.74 -1.81
C ASP A 196 -11.45 5.54 -3.03
N ARG A 197 -11.27 4.87 -4.17
CA ARG A 197 -10.86 5.53 -5.42
C ARG A 197 -11.94 6.47 -5.93
N ALA A 198 -13.18 5.98 -6.00
CA ALA A 198 -14.31 6.79 -6.44
C ALA A 198 -14.53 8.01 -5.55
N ALA A 199 -14.44 7.83 -4.22
CA ALA A 199 -14.54 8.93 -3.25
C ALA A 199 -13.41 9.95 -3.43
N LEU A 200 -12.16 9.51 -3.59
CA LEU A 200 -11.03 10.41 -3.84
C LEU A 200 -11.20 11.18 -5.15
N ILE A 201 -11.59 10.51 -6.23
CA ILE A 201 -11.81 11.15 -7.53
C ILE A 201 -12.97 12.15 -7.46
N ARG A 202 -14.04 11.83 -6.74
CA ARG A 202 -15.14 12.78 -6.48
C ARG A 202 -14.66 14.01 -5.73
N TYR A 203 -13.80 13.84 -4.73
CA TYR A 203 -13.19 14.97 -4.03
C TYR A 203 -12.27 15.78 -4.96
N LEU A 204 -11.44 15.15 -5.78
CA LEU A 204 -10.61 15.84 -6.76
C LEU A 204 -11.44 16.63 -7.78
N ALA A 205 -12.61 16.11 -8.17
CA ALA A 205 -13.52 16.79 -9.07
C ALA A 205 -14.16 18.05 -8.47
N THR A 206 -14.06 18.26 -7.14
CA THR A 206 -14.45 19.54 -6.52
C THR A 206 -13.31 20.55 -6.49
N LEU A 207 -12.10 20.18 -6.94
CA LEU A 207 -10.93 21.06 -6.97
C LEU A 207 -10.86 21.75 -8.34
N GLY A 208 -11.47 22.92 -8.42
CA GLY A 208 -11.57 23.72 -9.64
C GLY A 208 -12.82 23.40 -10.47
N ASP A 209 -12.86 23.95 -11.68
CA ASP A 209 -14.05 23.99 -12.54
C ASP A 209 -13.91 23.13 -13.81
N GLY A 210 -12.74 22.50 -14.02
CA GLY A 210 -12.43 21.73 -15.22
C GLY A 210 -13.00 20.31 -15.29
N ALA A 211 -13.65 19.84 -14.22
CA ALA A 211 -14.16 18.48 -14.15
C ALA A 211 -15.35 18.27 -15.14
N PRO A 212 -15.30 17.24 -16.01
CA PRO A 212 -16.42 16.94 -16.90
C PRO A 212 -17.63 16.44 -16.11
N PRO A 213 -18.85 16.47 -16.68
CA PRO A 213 -20.02 15.88 -16.05
C PRO A 213 -19.78 14.42 -15.68
N LEU A 214 -20.34 14.02 -14.54
CA LEU A 214 -20.22 12.66 -14.04
C LEU A 214 -20.86 11.66 -15.02
N PRO A 215 -20.22 10.51 -15.25
CA PRO A 215 -20.82 9.48 -16.10
C PRO A 215 -22.12 8.97 -15.45
N PRO A 216 -23.17 8.71 -16.25
CA PRO A 216 -24.40 8.14 -15.71
C PRO A 216 -24.12 6.74 -15.14
N PRO A 217 -24.79 6.35 -14.04
CA PRO A 217 -24.82 4.97 -13.58
C PRO A 217 -25.27 4.04 -14.72
N THR A 218 -24.43 3.10 -15.14
CA THR A 218 -24.86 2.05 -16.08
C THR A 218 -25.57 0.96 -15.30
N GLN A 219 -26.85 0.71 -15.60
CA GLN A 219 -27.55 -0.43 -15.00
C GLN A 219 -26.80 -1.71 -15.35
N SER A 220 -26.31 -2.41 -14.33
CA SER A 220 -25.64 -3.70 -14.46
C SER A 220 -26.59 -4.70 -15.12
N GLY A 221 -26.48 -4.88 -16.44
CA GLY A 221 -27.37 -5.77 -17.20
C GLY A 221 -27.18 -5.81 -18.71
N GLU A 222 -26.42 -4.91 -19.33
CA GLU A 222 -26.23 -4.94 -20.79
C GLU A 222 -24.86 -5.53 -21.14
N GLY A 223 -24.82 -6.86 -21.17
CA GLY A 223 -23.85 -7.57 -22.00
C GLY A 223 -24.20 -7.26 -23.45
N THR A 224 -23.36 -6.47 -24.13
CA THR A 224 -23.48 -6.26 -25.57
C THR A 224 -23.30 -7.60 -26.31
N PRO A 225 -24.10 -7.88 -27.36
CA PRO A 225 -24.17 -9.18 -28.07
C PRO A 225 -22.86 -9.64 -28.72
#